data_AF-A0A7C5W446-F1
#
_entry.id   AF-A0A7C5W446-F1
#
_cell.length_a   1.000
_cell.length_b   1.000
_cell.length_c   1.000
_cell.angle_alpha   90.00
_cell.angle_beta   90.00
_cell.angle_gamma   90.00
#
_symmetry.space_group_name_H-M   'P 1'
#
loop_
_entity.id
_entity.type
_entity.pdbx_description
1 polymer ?
#
loop_
_entity_poly.entity_id
_entity_poly.type
_entity_poly.pdbx_seq_one_letter_code
_entity_poly.pdbx_strand_id
1 'polypeptide(L)'
;MARIKLLDPLVRSRIAAGEVVENPASAVKELVENSLDAGAKRVDVEIAKGGKAFIRVADNGTGMYPDDVALAVEHFATSKIERAEDILGVDTYGFRGEALASIAAVSRFSLTTRRMELNEGTLLRVLENGRKRIQPAGAPPGTTVLVEDLFYSLPARRKFLKSERAETAKVAETLARTALFRPDVSFTLKSDGRRLLELPERVE
;
A
#
# COMPACT_ATOMS: atom_id res chain seq x y z
N MET A 1 -15.85 38.30 3.25
CA MET A 1 -15.70 37.10 2.40
C MET A 1 -14.22 36.72 2.34
N ALA A 2 -13.88 35.45 2.56
CA ALA A 2 -12.50 34.99 2.40
C ALA A 2 -12.16 34.91 0.90
N ARG A 3 -10.97 35.38 0.50
CA ARG A 3 -10.49 35.24 -0.89
C ARG A 3 -10.14 33.79 -1.17
N ILE A 4 -10.48 33.31 -2.37
CA ILE A 4 -10.12 31.98 -2.85
C ILE A 4 -8.59 31.91 -2.98
N LYS A 5 -7.98 30.84 -2.46
CA LYS A 5 -6.54 30.60 -2.52
C LYS A 5 -6.24 29.14 -2.83
N LEU A 6 -5.11 28.90 -3.51
CA LEU A 6 -4.60 27.55 -3.68
C LEU A 6 -4.18 26.97 -2.33
N LEU A 7 -4.53 25.70 -2.11
CA LEU A 7 -4.07 24.95 -0.95
C LEU A 7 -2.62 24.52 -1.14
N ASP A 8 -1.88 24.47 -0.03
CA ASP A 8 -0.55 23.89 0.05
C ASP A 8 -0.56 22.45 -0.50
N PRO A 9 0.48 22.03 -1.25
CA PRO A 9 0.53 20.69 -1.86
C PRO A 9 0.32 19.55 -0.85
N LEU A 10 0.86 19.66 0.37
CA LEU A 10 0.69 18.64 1.41
C LEU A 10 -0.76 18.55 1.87
N VAL A 11 -1.45 19.69 1.99
CA VAL A 11 -2.87 19.74 2.34
C VAL A 11 -3.71 19.11 1.22
N ARG A 12 -3.41 19.42 -0.04
CA ARG A 12 -4.12 18.82 -1.20
C ARG A 12 -3.93 17.31 -1.24
N SER A 13 -2.70 16.83 -1.05
CA SER A 13 -2.36 15.41 -1.00
C SER A 13 -3.14 14.69 0.10
N ARG A 14 -3.24 15.29 1.30
CA ARG A 14 -4.02 14.71 2.42
C ARG A 14 -5.53 14.69 2.17
N ILE A 15 -6.07 15.65 1.44
CA ILE A 15 -7.49 15.67 1.06
C ILE A 15 -7.76 14.54 0.06
N ALA A 16 -6.96 14.46 -1.01
CA ALA A 16 -7.09 13.44 -2.05
C ALA A 16 -6.88 12.02 -1.51
N ALA A 17 -5.90 11.83 -0.61
CA ALA A 17 -5.67 10.57 0.07
C ALA A 17 -6.89 10.05 0.80
N GLY A 18 -7.76 10.97 1.21
CA GLY A 18 -8.99 10.64 1.88
C GLY A 18 -10.09 10.05 1.00
N GLU A 19 -10.03 10.27 -0.31
CA GLU A 19 -10.96 9.67 -1.28
C GLU A 19 -10.47 8.29 -1.74
N VAL A 20 -9.14 8.07 -1.68
CA VAL A 20 -8.50 6.81 -2.08
C VAL A 20 -8.44 5.80 -0.91
N VAL A 21 -8.16 6.27 0.31
CA VAL A 21 -8.02 5.42 1.50
C VAL A 21 -8.99 5.85 2.59
N GLU A 22 -9.98 4.99 2.84
CA GLU A 22 -11.05 5.25 3.81
C GLU A 22 -10.80 4.58 5.16
N ASN A 23 -10.17 3.41 5.17
CA ASN A 23 -9.99 2.58 6.35
C ASN A 23 -8.78 1.62 6.18
N PRO A 24 -8.34 0.92 7.24
CA PRO A 24 -7.26 -0.05 7.14
C PRO A 24 -7.45 -1.11 6.05
N ALA A 25 -8.68 -1.60 5.84
CA ALA A 25 -8.95 -2.62 4.82
C ALA A 25 -8.78 -2.09 3.39
N SER A 26 -9.14 -0.83 3.12
CA SER A 26 -8.86 -0.22 1.81
C SER A 26 -7.36 -0.05 1.59
N ALA A 27 -6.59 0.36 2.61
CA ALA A 27 -5.13 0.43 2.49
C ALA A 27 -4.52 -0.95 2.19
N VAL A 28 -4.95 -1.99 2.91
CA VAL A 28 -4.49 -3.37 2.65
C VAL A 28 -4.87 -3.83 1.25
N LYS A 29 -6.10 -3.59 0.80
CA LYS A 29 -6.55 -3.95 -0.55
C LYS A 29 -5.61 -3.39 -1.61
N GLU A 30 -5.39 -2.07 -1.59
CA GLU A 30 -4.56 -1.40 -2.61
C GLU A 30 -3.11 -1.89 -2.59
N LEU A 31 -2.54 -2.16 -1.40
CA LEU A 31 -1.18 -2.71 -1.28
C LEU A 31 -1.10 -4.15 -1.80
N VAL A 32 -2.07 -4.99 -1.48
CA VAL A 32 -2.14 -6.38 -1.97
C VAL A 32 -2.34 -6.40 -3.48
N GLU A 33 -3.21 -5.56 -4.03
CA GLU A 33 -3.42 -5.44 -5.48
C GLU A 33 -2.14 -4.99 -6.19
N ASN A 34 -1.37 -4.07 -5.62
CA ASN A 34 -0.05 -3.71 -6.15
C ASN A 34 0.93 -4.90 -6.12
N SER A 35 0.91 -5.73 -5.08
CA SER A 35 1.72 -6.96 -5.03
C SER A 35 1.30 -7.95 -6.14
N LEU A 36 -0.01 -8.06 -6.41
CA LEU A 36 -0.54 -8.93 -7.47
C LEU A 36 -0.16 -8.44 -8.86
N ASP A 37 -0.24 -7.13 -9.11
CA ASP A 37 0.22 -6.51 -10.35
C ASP A 37 1.73 -6.67 -10.56
N ALA A 38 2.51 -6.76 -9.47
CA ALA A 38 3.94 -7.09 -9.50
C ALA A 38 4.23 -8.59 -9.71
N GLY A 39 3.21 -9.41 -9.95
CA GLY A 39 3.37 -10.85 -10.22
C GLY A 39 3.70 -11.69 -8.99
N ALA A 40 3.39 -11.22 -7.78
CA ALA A 40 3.65 -11.97 -6.55
C ALA A 40 2.93 -13.32 -6.51
N LYS A 41 3.60 -14.32 -5.95
CA LYS A 41 3.06 -15.67 -5.66
C LYS A 41 2.85 -15.91 -4.16
N ARG A 42 3.38 -15.03 -3.33
CA ARG A 42 3.16 -14.99 -1.89
C ARG A 42 2.99 -13.55 -1.46
N VAL A 43 1.94 -13.29 -0.68
CA VAL A 43 1.68 -12.00 -0.05
C VAL A 43 1.40 -12.21 1.43
N ASP A 44 2.27 -11.67 2.27
CA ASP A 44 2.20 -11.73 3.72
C ASP A 44 1.70 -10.39 4.28
N VAL A 45 0.52 -10.43 4.91
CA VAL A 45 -0.11 -9.26 5.53
C VAL A 45 -0.02 -9.36 7.06
N GLU A 46 0.40 -8.28 7.70
CA GLU A 46 0.47 -8.16 9.15
C GLU A 46 -0.12 -6.83 9.61
N ILE A 47 -1.00 -6.87 10.60
CA ILE A 47 -1.65 -5.70 11.16
C ILE A 47 -1.56 -5.68 12.69
N ALA A 48 -1.60 -4.48 13.28
CA ALA A 48 -1.77 -4.31 14.71
C ALA A 48 -2.87 -3.30 15.03
N LYS A 49 -3.63 -3.55 16.11
CA LYS A 49 -4.77 -2.72 16.54
C LYS A 49 -5.77 -2.48 15.40
N GLY A 50 -6.12 -3.53 14.67
CA GLY A 50 -6.99 -3.47 13.49
C GLY A 50 -6.42 -2.64 12.33
N GLY A 51 -5.10 -2.55 12.20
CA GLY A 51 -4.43 -1.81 11.14
C GLY A 51 -4.32 -0.30 11.38
N LYS A 52 -4.77 0.18 12.54
CA LYS A 52 -4.67 1.60 12.90
C LYS A 52 -3.25 2.01 13.28
N ALA A 53 -2.56 1.13 13.99
CA ALA A 53 -1.21 1.38 14.47
C ALA A 53 -0.16 0.93 13.45
N PHE A 54 -0.42 -0.19 12.76
CA PHE A 54 0.55 -0.84 11.91
C PHE A 54 -0.14 -1.68 10.84
N ILE A 55 0.33 -1.56 9.60
CA ILE A 55 0.04 -2.46 8.48
C ILE A 55 1.37 -2.73 7.77
N ARG A 56 1.69 -4.00 7.54
CA ARG A 56 2.80 -4.45 6.71
C ARG A 56 2.26 -5.38 5.64
N VAL A 57 2.59 -5.10 4.39
CA VAL A 57 2.32 -5.98 3.25
C VAL A 57 3.66 -6.29 2.61
N ALA A 58 4.03 -7.57 2.59
CA ALA A 58 5.25 -8.03 1.94
C ALA A 58 4.92 -9.06 0.88
N ASP A 59 5.58 -8.94 -0.26
CA ASP A 59 5.43 -9.83 -1.39
C ASP A 59 6.77 -10.33 -1.92
N ASN A 60 6.69 -11.35 -2.76
CA ASN A 60 7.81 -11.85 -3.55
C ASN A 60 7.67 -11.50 -5.04
N GLY A 61 7.06 -10.34 -5.35
CA GLY A 61 6.90 -9.86 -6.72
C GLY A 61 8.23 -9.45 -7.35
N THR A 62 8.15 -8.77 -8.48
CA THR A 62 9.33 -8.32 -9.25
C THR A 62 10.19 -7.27 -8.55
N GLY A 63 9.62 -6.49 -7.63
CA GLY A 63 10.29 -5.35 -7.00
C GLY A 63 10.46 -4.16 -7.96
N MET A 64 11.04 -3.07 -7.45
CA MET A 64 11.24 -1.82 -8.20
C MET A 64 12.73 -1.54 -8.41
N TYR A 65 13.07 -0.85 -9.51
CA TYR A 65 14.42 -0.31 -9.68
C TYR A 65 14.65 0.85 -8.70
N PRO A 66 15.89 1.05 -8.20
CA PRO A 66 16.21 2.14 -7.27
C PRO A 66 15.75 3.52 -7.73
N ASP A 67 15.88 3.81 -9.03
CA ASP A 67 15.53 5.10 -9.62
C ASP A 67 14.01 5.35 -9.67
N ASP A 68 13.21 4.28 -9.71
CA ASP A 68 11.74 4.35 -9.75
C ASP A 68 11.13 4.50 -8.36
N VAL A 69 11.86 4.16 -7.28
CA VAL A 69 11.31 4.13 -5.92
C VAL A 69 10.79 5.51 -5.50
N ALA A 70 11.46 6.59 -5.90
CA ALA A 70 11.00 7.95 -5.63
C ALA A 70 9.66 8.26 -6.31
N LEU A 71 9.51 7.79 -7.56
CA LEU A 71 8.35 7.99 -8.41
C LEU A 71 7.15 7.15 -7.96
N ALA A 72 7.37 5.95 -7.42
CA ALA A 72 6.31 5.06 -6.94
C ALA A 72 5.43 5.69 -5.84
N VAL A 73 5.89 6.74 -5.17
CA VAL A 73 5.16 7.49 -4.15
C VAL A 73 4.89 8.95 -4.58
N GLU A 74 4.97 9.26 -5.88
CA GLU A 74 4.41 10.48 -6.47
C GLU A 74 2.98 10.25 -6.97
N HIS A 75 2.18 11.31 -7.00
CA HIS A 75 0.84 11.26 -7.59
C HIS A 75 0.93 11.17 -9.12
N PHE A 76 0.03 10.39 -9.73
CA PHE A 76 -0.05 10.18 -11.18
C PHE A 76 1.18 9.53 -11.81
N ALA A 77 1.98 8.82 -11.01
CA ALA A 77 3.10 8.03 -11.48
C ALA A 77 2.72 6.55 -11.48
N THR A 78 2.66 5.93 -12.66
CA THR A 78 2.25 4.54 -12.84
C THR A 78 3.04 3.89 -13.96
N SER A 79 3.32 2.60 -13.84
CA SER A 79 3.92 1.79 -14.91
C SER A 79 2.87 1.01 -15.71
N LYS A 80 1.57 1.23 -15.45
CA LYS A 80 0.48 0.34 -15.90
C LYS A 80 -0.34 0.90 -17.06
N ILE A 81 -0.24 2.21 -17.34
CA ILE A 81 -0.86 2.87 -18.49
C ILE A 81 0.06 4.01 -18.96
N GLU A 82 0.08 4.29 -20.26
CA GLU A 82 0.87 5.38 -20.86
C GLU A 82 -0.03 6.38 -21.61
N ARG A 83 -1.13 5.90 -22.22
CA ARG A 83 -2.01 6.69 -23.08
C ARG A 83 -3.47 6.63 -22.64
N ALA A 84 -4.27 7.58 -23.13
CA ALA A 84 -5.68 7.68 -22.76
C ALA A 84 -6.50 6.45 -23.20
N GLU A 85 -6.09 5.79 -24.29
CA GLU A 85 -6.72 4.58 -24.81
C GLU A 85 -6.51 3.37 -23.88
N ASP A 86 -5.40 3.32 -23.14
CA ASP A 86 -5.08 2.23 -22.20
C ASP A 86 -6.09 2.18 -21.04
N ILE A 87 -6.75 3.31 -20.73
CA ILE A 87 -7.79 3.41 -19.68
C ILE A 87 -8.99 2.49 -19.97
N LEU A 88 -9.26 2.22 -21.25
CA LEU A 88 -10.42 1.43 -21.68
C LEU A 88 -10.16 -0.09 -21.67
N GLY A 89 -8.90 -0.52 -21.50
CA GLY A 89 -8.48 -1.93 -21.61
C GLY A 89 -7.50 -2.37 -20.51
N VAL A 90 -7.67 -1.87 -19.29
CA VAL A 90 -6.72 -2.12 -18.20
C VAL A 90 -6.82 -3.55 -17.65
N ASP A 91 -5.74 -4.33 -17.80
CA ASP A 91 -5.57 -5.70 -17.25
C ASP A 91 -4.96 -5.73 -15.82
N THR A 92 -4.81 -4.57 -15.18
CA THR A 92 -4.23 -4.43 -13.82
C THR A 92 -5.26 -3.96 -12.81
N TYR A 93 -5.07 -4.27 -11.53
CA TYR A 93 -6.05 -3.95 -10.48
C TYR A 93 -6.17 -2.45 -10.19
N GLY A 94 -5.12 -1.67 -10.44
CA GLY A 94 -5.17 -0.22 -10.29
C GLY A 94 -4.18 0.51 -11.18
N PHE A 95 -4.62 1.52 -11.91
CA PHE A 95 -3.83 2.22 -12.94
C PHE A 95 -3.55 3.70 -12.62
N ARG A 96 -4.15 4.25 -11.57
CA ARG A 96 -4.14 5.70 -11.29
C ARG A 96 -2.80 6.24 -10.78
N GLY A 97 -1.92 5.37 -10.27
CA GLY A 97 -0.66 5.82 -9.68
C GLY A 97 -0.84 6.66 -8.40
N GLU A 98 -1.93 6.44 -7.67
CA GLU A 98 -2.30 7.29 -6.51
C GLU A 98 -2.26 6.54 -5.17
N ALA A 99 -2.31 5.21 -5.17
CA ALA A 99 -2.48 4.41 -3.95
C ALA A 99 -1.34 4.63 -2.94
N LEU A 100 -0.09 4.42 -3.36
CA LEU A 100 1.07 4.56 -2.48
C LEU A 100 1.28 6.02 -2.04
N ALA A 101 1.12 6.98 -2.94
CA ALA A 101 1.20 8.41 -2.63
C ALA A 101 0.13 8.83 -1.60
N SER A 102 -1.11 8.34 -1.78
CA SER A 102 -2.23 8.60 -0.87
C SER A 102 -1.99 8.01 0.52
N ILE A 103 -1.59 6.74 0.61
CA ILE A 103 -1.27 6.09 1.87
C ILE A 103 -0.13 6.84 2.57
N ALA A 104 0.92 7.19 1.83
CA ALA A 104 2.09 7.90 2.36
C ALA A 104 1.75 9.31 2.90
N ALA A 105 0.79 10.01 2.30
CA ALA A 105 0.40 11.35 2.75
C ALA A 105 -0.31 11.36 4.13
N VAL A 106 -0.89 10.23 4.53
CA VAL A 106 -1.73 10.11 5.73
C VAL A 106 -1.20 9.11 6.76
N SER A 107 0.02 8.60 6.59
CA SER A 107 0.65 7.64 7.49
C SER A 107 2.15 7.93 7.65
N ARG A 108 2.79 7.27 8.61
CA ARG A 108 4.24 7.13 8.64
C ARG A 108 4.60 5.96 7.70
N PHE A 109 5.08 6.30 6.52
CA PHE A 109 5.24 5.34 5.42
C PHE A 109 6.69 4.98 5.16
N SER A 110 6.94 3.69 4.95
CA SER A 110 8.18 3.22 4.35
C SER A 110 7.96 2.07 3.38
N LEU A 111 8.84 1.98 2.39
CA LEU A 111 8.83 0.97 1.36
C LEU A 111 10.25 0.43 1.21
N THR A 112 10.40 -0.88 1.28
CA THR A 112 11.66 -1.57 0.98
C THR A 112 11.43 -2.48 -0.20
N THR A 113 12.28 -2.43 -1.21
CA THR A 113 12.11 -3.25 -2.42
C THR A 113 13.46 -3.67 -2.99
N ARG A 114 13.49 -4.84 -3.62
CA ARG A 114 14.66 -5.33 -4.36
C ARG A 114 14.21 -6.17 -5.54
N ARG A 115 14.79 -5.93 -6.71
CA ARG A 115 14.63 -6.82 -7.86
C ARG A 115 15.53 -8.04 -7.74
N MET A 116 15.10 -9.17 -8.30
CA MET A 116 15.81 -10.45 -8.16
C MET A 116 17.25 -10.39 -8.67
N GLU A 117 17.48 -9.64 -9.74
CA GLU A 117 18.76 -9.41 -10.41
C GLU A 117 19.71 -8.44 -9.68
N LEU A 118 19.22 -7.71 -8.67
CA LEU A 118 20.02 -6.74 -7.90
C LEU A 118 20.50 -7.35 -6.59
N ASN A 119 21.75 -7.08 -6.20
CA ASN A 119 22.31 -7.57 -4.93
C ASN A 119 21.94 -6.69 -3.72
N GLU A 120 21.45 -5.48 -3.97
CA GLU A 120 21.12 -4.48 -2.95
C GLU A 120 19.67 -4.02 -3.13
N GLY A 121 18.94 -3.89 -2.01
CA GLY A 121 17.60 -3.33 -2.00
C GLY A 121 17.61 -1.84 -1.74
N THR A 122 16.47 -1.20 -1.96
CA THR A 122 16.26 0.22 -1.72
C THR A 122 15.19 0.41 -0.65
N LEU A 123 15.50 1.24 0.35
CA LEU A 123 14.56 1.70 1.36
C LEU A 123 14.19 3.15 1.09
N LEU A 124 12.89 3.42 0.95
CA LEU A 124 12.30 4.74 0.97
C LEU A 124 11.54 4.97 2.27
N ARG A 125 11.73 6.14 2.87
CA ARG A 125 10.91 6.66 3.96
C ARG A 125 10.31 8.01 3.58
N VAL A 126 9.01 8.17 3.80
CA VAL A 126 8.34 9.48 3.68
C VAL A 126 8.33 10.13 5.06
N LEU A 127 9.00 11.26 5.17
CA LEU A 127 9.08 12.05 6.40
C LEU A 127 7.78 12.84 6.60
N GLU A 128 7.52 13.28 7.84
CA GLU A 128 6.26 13.98 8.18
C GLU A 128 6.02 15.29 7.39
N ASN A 129 7.11 15.89 6.88
CA ASN A 129 7.07 17.08 6.01
C ASN A 129 6.90 16.73 4.52
N GLY A 130 6.64 15.47 4.18
CA GLY A 130 6.49 14.97 2.81
C GLY A 130 7.81 14.70 2.09
N ARG A 131 8.97 15.02 2.67
CA ARG A 131 10.27 14.73 2.04
C ARG A 131 10.53 13.23 2.03
N LYS A 132 11.12 12.75 0.93
CA LYS A 132 11.50 11.36 0.74
C LYS A 132 12.98 11.20 1.11
N ARG A 133 13.30 10.16 1.89
CA ARG A 133 14.67 9.72 2.14
C ARG A 133 14.84 8.34 1.53
N ILE A 134 15.79 8.21 0.62
CA ILE A 134 16.11 6.96 -0.07
C ILE A 134 17.52 6.55 0.35
N GLN A 135 17.70 5.27 0.63
CA GLN A 135 18.98 4.70 0.99
C GLN A 135 19.05 3.21 0.63
N PRO A 136 20.26 2.67 0.44
CA PRO A 136 20.48 1.23 0.40
C PRO A 136 19.90 0.48 1.60
N ALA A 137 19.43 -0.75 1.36
CA ALA A 137 18.93 -1.65 2.38
C ALA A 137 19.12 -3.12 1.99
N GLY A 138 19.39 -3.98 2.99
CA GLY A 138 19.29 -5.42 2.81
C GLY A 138 17.83 -5.87 2.75
N ALA A 139 17.43 -6.58 1.70
CA ALA A 139 16.08 -7.09 1.53
C ALA A 139 16.06 -8.37 0.68
N PRO A 140 15.09 -9.29 0.87
CA PRO A 140 14.81 -10.33 -0.12
C PRO A 140 14.24 -9.72 -1.43
N PRO A 141 14.19 -10.47 -2.55
CA PRO A 141 13.50 -10.00 -3.74
C PRO A 141 12.01 -9.80 -3.47
N GLY A 142 11.42 -8.78 -4.10
CA GLY A 142 10.04 -8.36 -3.90
C GLY A 142 9.95 -7.02 -3.18
N THR A 143 8.77 -6.72 -2.64
CA THR A 143 8.49 -5.44 -1.99
C THR A 143 7.89 -5.65 -0.61
N THR A 144 8.26 -4.80 0.34
CA THR A 144 7.63 -4.68 1.65
C THR A 144 7.22 -3.23 1.86
N VAL A 145 5.93 -3.00 2.03
CA VAL A 145 5.37 -1.71 2.41
C VAL A 145 4.96 -1.75 3.87
N LEU A 146 5.37 -0.72 4.61
CA LEU A 146 5.07 -0.51 6.01
C LEU A 146 4.35 0.82 6.20
N VAL A 147 3.18 0.76 6.84
CA VAL A 147 2.28 1.87 7.12
C VAL A 147 2.06 1.91 8.64
N GLU A 148 2.60 2.93 9.29
CA GLU A 148 2.46 3.13 10.74
C GLU A 148 1.56 4.36 11.00
N ASP A 149 0.77 4.30 12.08
CA ASP A 149 -0.16 5.34 12.50
C ASP A 149 -1.04 5.89 11.35
N LEU A 150 -1.91 5.04 10.79
CA LEU A 150 -2.81 5.47 9.72
C LEU A 150 -3.72 6.63 10.19
N PHE A 151 -3.80 7.67 9.37
CA PHE A 151 -4.49 8.93 9.65
C PHE A 151 -3.94 9.73 10.83
N TYR A 152 -2.66 9.56 11.21
CA TYR A 152 -2.04 10.35 12.29
C TYR A 152 -2.17 11.87 12.07
N SER A 153 -2.08 12.31 10.81
CA SER A 153 -2.18 13.71 10.40
C SER A 153 -3.63 14.19 10.21
N LEU A 154 -4.62 13.29 10.33
CA LEU A 154 -6.04 13.56 10.12
C LEU A 154 -6.89 13.04 11.31
N PRO A 155 -6.88 13.73 12.47
CA PRO A 155 -7.52 13.25 13.69
C PRO A 155 -9.02 12.98 13.56
N ALA A 156 -9.73 13.78 12.76
CA ALA A 156 -11.15 13.57 12.50
C ALA A 156 -11.39 12.19 11.85
N ARG A 157 -10.63 11.85 10.81
CA ARG A 157 -10.71 10.52 10.15
C ARG A 157 -10.34 9.39 11.09
N ARG A 158 -9.28 9.57 11.87
CA ARG A 158 -8.86 8.58 12.87
C ARG A 158 -9.98 8.26 13.88
N LYS A 159 -10.81 9.25 14.24
CA LYS A 159 -11.98 9.06 15.12
C LYS A 159 -13.15 8.33 14.44
N PHE A 160 -13.28 8.39 13.11
CA PHE A 160 -14.32 7.68 12.36
C PHE A 160 -14.00 6.20 12.14
N LEU A 161 -12.76 5.76 12.39
CA LEU A 161 -12.40 4.35 12.34
C LEU A 161 -13.20 3.56 13.39
N LYS A 162 -13.74 2.41 13.00
CA LYS A 162 -14.54 1.52 13.87
C LYS A 162 -13.66 0.87 14.93
N SER A 163 -14.24 0.01 15.78
CA SER A 163 -13.45 -0.72 16.79
C SER A 163 -12.33 -1.55 16.14
N GLU A 164 -11.25 -1.82 16.89
CA GLU A 164 -10.11 -2.62 16.39
C GLU A 164 -10.56 -3.98 15.87
N ARG A 165 -11.51 -4.62 16.56
CA ARG A 165 -12.13 -5.88 16.13
C ARG A 165 -12.87 -5.74 14.80
N ALA A 166 -13.64 -4.66 14.61
CA ALA A 166 -14.40 -4.44 13.38
C ALA A 166 -13.47 -4.18 12.18
N GLU A 167 -12.42 -3.38 12.37
CA GLU A 167 -11.43 -3.13 11.31
C GLU A 167 -10.63 -4.40 10.98
N THR A 168 -10.21 -5.17 11.99
CA THR A 168 -9.54 -6.48 11.79
C THR A 168 -10.39 -7.43 10.96
N ALA A 169 -11.68 -7.56 11.30
CA ALA A 169 -12.61 -8.40 10.57
C ALA A 169 -12.76 -7.94 9.11
N LYS A 170 -12.82 -6.62 8.88
CA LYS A 170 -12.89 -6.06 7.53
C LYS A 170 -11.63 -6.34 6.72
N VAL A 171 -10.43 -6.22 7.31
CA VAL A 171 -9.16 -6.59 6.65
C VAL A 171 -9.18 -8.08 6.26
N ALA A 172 -9.56 -8.96 7.18
CA ALA A 172 -9.61 -10.40 6.94
C ALA A 172 -10.60 -10.76 5.82
N GLU A 173 -11.79 -10.15 5.82
CA GLU A 173 -12.79 -10.33 4.78
C GLU A 173 -12.27 -9.86 3.42
N THR A 174 -11.67 -8.68 3.36
CA THR A 174 -11.09 -8.14 2.13
C THR A 174 -10.01 -9.08 1.57
N LEU A 175 -9.07 -9.53 2.40
CA LEU A 175 -8.01 -10.43 1.96
C LEU A 175 -8.55 -11.78 1.48
N ALA A 176 -9.52 -12.35 2.21
CA ALA A 176 -10.16 -13.60 1.82
C ALA A 176 -10.88 -13.48 0.47
N ARG A 177 -11.58 -12.36 0.22
CA ARG A 177 -12.21 -12.07 -1.07
C ARG A 177 -11.17 -11.98 -2.19
N THR A 178 -10.07 -11.27 -1.98
CA THR A 178 -8.98 -11.18 -2.96
C THR A 178 -8.39 -12.56 -3.29
N ALA A 179 -8.19 -13.41 -2.29
CA ALA A 179 -7.66 -14.75 -2.48
C ALA A 179 -8.58 -15.65 -3.34
N LEU A 180 -9.90 -15.45 -3.31
CA LEU A 180 -10.83 -16.19 -4.17
C LEU A 180 -10.63 -15.88 -5.66
N PHE A 181 -10.19 -14.66 -6.01
CA PHE A 181 -9.92 -14.26 -7.40
C PHE A 181 -8.51 -14.64 -7.86
N ARG A 182 -7.61 -14.98 -6.93
CA ARG A 182 -6.21 -15.32 -7.20
C ARG A 182 -5.81 -16.62 -6.48
N PRO A 183 -6.39 -17.77 -6.89
CA PRO A 183 -6.05 -19.07 -6.31
C PRO A 183 -4.58 -19.44 -6.54
N ASP A 184 -3.92 -18.85 -7.54
CA ASP A 184 -2.52 -19.05 -7.89
C ASP A 184 -1.52 -18.32 -6.96
N VAL A 185 -2.00 -17.71 -5.88
CA VAL A 185 -1.20 -16.90 -4.94
C VAL A 185 -1.50 -17.31 -3.51
N SER A 186 -0.45 -17.45 -2.70
CA SER A 186 -0.57 -17.69 -1.27
C SER A 186 -0.72 -16.38 -0.47
N PHE A 187 -1.65 -16.35 0.47
CA PHE A 187 -1.89 -15.19 1.34
C PHE A 187 -1.82 -15.58 2.81
N THR A 188 -1.16 -14.76 3.63
CA THR A 188 -1.21 -14.88 5.09
C THR A 188 -1.70 -13.58 5.73
N LEU A 189 -2.45 -13.70 6.83
CA LEU A 189 -2.82 -12.55 7.67
C LEU A 189 -2.42 -12.84 9.12
N LYS A 190 -1.63 -11.94 9.70
CA LYS A 190 -1.36 -11.87 11.14
C LYS A 190 -1.98 -10.60 11.72
N SER A 191 -2.65 -10.73 12.86
CA SER A 191 -3.12 -9.59 13.66
C SER A 191 -2.56 -9.70 15.06
N ASP A 192 -1.87 -8.64 15.52
CA ASP A 192 -1.33 -8.54 16.87
C ASP A 192 -0.49 -9.77 17.25
N GLY A 193 0.35 -10.22 16.30
CA GLY A 193 1.21 -11.39 16.42
C GLY A 193 0.53 -12.75 16.25
N ARG A 194 -0.81 -12.81 16.14
CA ARG A 194 -1.56 -14.05 15.95
C ARG A 194 -1.95 -14.25 14.49
N ARG A 195 -1.74 -15.45 13.95
CA ARG A 195 -2.18 -15.80 12.59
C ARG A 195 -3.70 -15.93 12.55
N LEU A 196 -4.34 -15.19 11.67
CA LEU A 196 -5.80 -15.21 11.46
C LEU A 196 -6.19 -15.96 10.19
N LEU A 197 -5.43 -15.78 9.11
CA LEU A 197 -5.65 -16.46 7.83
C LEU A 197 -4.34 -17.04 7.31
N GLU A 198 -4.47 -18.20 6.69
CA GLU A 198 -3.44 -18.85 5.90
C GLU A 198 -4.15 -19.51 4.73
N LEU A 199 -3.99 -18.91 3.56
CA LEU A 199 -4.65 -19.29 2.33
C LEU A 199 -3.53 -19.73 1.38
N PRO A 200 -3.20 -21.04 1.34
CA PRO A 200 -2.18 -21.53 0.43
C PRO A 200 -2.63 -21.35 -1.02
N GLU A 201 -1.66 -21.24 -1.93
CA GLU A 201 -1.95 -21.32 -3.36
C GLU A 201 -2.59 -22.68 -3.68
N ARG A 202 -3.60 -22.66 -4.54
CA ARG A 202 -4.25 -23.85 -5.08
C ARG A 202 -3.69 -24.05 -6.48
N VAL A 203 -2.87 -25.08 -6.62
CA VAL A 203 -2.44 -25.57 -7.93
C VAL A 203 -3.57 -26.49 -8.43
N GLU A 204 -4.27 -26.06 -9.49
CA GLU A 204 -5.10 -26.95 -10.31
C GLU A 204 -4.25 -27.70 -11.34
#